data_AF-A0A7K6TQH8-F1
#
_entry.id   AF-A0A7K6TQH8-F1
#
_cell.length_a   1.000
_cell.length_b   1.000
_cell.length_c   1.000
_cell.angle_alpha   90.00
_cell.angle_beta   90.00
_cell.angle_gamma   90.00
#
_symmetry.space_group_name_H-M   'P 1'
#
loop_
_entity.id
_entity.type
_entity.pdbx_description
1 polymer ?
#
loop_
_entity_poly.entity_id
_entity_poly.type
_entity_poly.pdbx_seq_one_letter_code
_entity_poly.pdbx_strand_id
1 'polypeptide(L)'
;QGADVNCMHGTLKPLHCACMVADADCVELLLQKGAEVNALDGYNRTALHYAAEKDETCVEILLEYGANPNALDGNKDTPLHWAAFKNNAECARALLENGAWVNARDYNNDTPLSWAAMKGNLESVSVLLDFGAEVRVVNLKGQSPISRLVALLVRGLGTEREDSCFELLHRAVGHLELRRNGSMPWEVARDQQLCQKLTLLCSAPGTLQTLSRYAVRRSLGVRFLPDAVKQLPLPPSLKDYILLLS
;
A
#
# COMPACT_ATOMS: atom_id res chain seq x y z
N GLN A 1 9.36 -31.86 22.92
CA GLN A 1 10.74 -31.41 22.64
C GLN A 1 11.28 -32.27 21.51
N GLY A 2 11.90 -31.68 20.49
CA GLY A 2 12.45 -32.42 19.33
C GLY A 2 11.58 -32.43 18.06
N ALA A 3 10.47 -31.69 18.02
CA ALA A 3 9.76 -31.46 16.76
C ALA A 3 10.57 -30.49 15.89
N ASP A 4 10.75 -30.83 14.61
CA ASP A 4 11.36 -29.93 13.63
C ASP A 4 10.40 -28.77 13.32
N VAL A 5 10.75 -27.56 13.75
CA VAL A 5 9.95 -26.35 13.55
C VAL A 5 9.87 -25.91 12.08
N ASN A 6 10.76 -26.43 11.24
CA ASN A 6 10.82 -26.15 9.81
C ASN A 6 10.24 -27.30 8.97
N CYS A 7 9.64 -28.32 9.60
CA CYS A 7 9.05 -29.43 8.88
C CYS A 7 7.95 -28.96 7.93
N MET A 8 7.92 -29.50 6.73
CA MET A 8 6.91 -29.15 5.74
C MET A 8 5.76 -30.16 5.80
N HIS A 9 4.53 -29.67 5.99
CA HIS A 9 3.31 -30.46 5.91
C HIS A 9 2.51 -30.02 4.68
N GLY A 10 2.47 -30.88 3.65
CA GLY A 10 1.95 -30.50 2.34
C GLY A 10 2.86 -29.45 1.70
N THR A 11 2.33 -28.25 1.48
CA THR A 11 3.11 -27.10 0.97
C THR A 11 3.57 -26.13 2.05
N LEU A 12 3.05 -26.25 3.27
CA LEU A 12 3.20 -25.25 4.32
C LEU A 12 4.19 -25.71 5.40
N LYS A 13 4.78 -24.74 6.09
CA LYS A 13 5.58 -24.94 7.31
C LYS A 13 4.79 -24.39 8.50
N PRO A 14 5.07 -24.82 9.75
CA PRO A 14 4.37 -24.34 10.94
C PRO A 14 4.24 -22.81 11.00
N LEU A 15 5.30 -22.08 10.64
CA LEU A 15 5.29 -20.61 10.65
C LEU A 15 4.28 -20.02 9.66
N HIS A 16 4.12 -20.62 8.47
CA HIS A 16 3.08 -20.23 7.52
C HIS A 16 1.68 -20.43 8.12
N CYS A 17 1.44 -21.60 8.74
CA CYS A 17 0.15 -21.92 9.34
C CYS A 17 -0.22 -20.94 10.47
N ALA A 18 0.73 -20.60 11.35
CA ALA A 18 0.53 -19.64 12.43
C ALA A 18 0.11 -18.26 11.89
N CYS A 19 0.75 -17.79 10.82
CA CYS A 19 0.39 -16.52 10.17
C CYS A 19 -0.99 -16.57 9.49
N MET A 20 -1.37 -17.70 8.89
CA MET A 20 -2.70 -17.84 8.25
C MET A 20 -3.86 -17.71 9.25
N VAL A 21 -3.63 -18.09 10.51
CA VAL A 21 -4.62 -18.02 11.59
C VAL A 21 -4.43 -16.81 12.52
N ALA A 22 -3.48 -15.92 12.21
CA ALA A 22 -3.16 -14.72 13.00
C ALA A 22 -2.81 -15.01 14.47
N ASP A 23 -2.06 -16.08 14.73
CA ASP A 23 -1.61 -16.45 16.07
C ASP A 23 -0.20 -15.89 16.34
N ALA A 24 -0.15 -14.64 16.80
CA ALA A 24 1.10 -13.92 17.07
C ALA A 24 1.99 -14.61 18.11
N ASP A 25 1.41 -15.17 19.17
CA ASP A 25 2.14 -15.91 20.21
C ASP A 25 2.81 -17.16 19.62
N CYS A 26 2.10 -17.88 18.75
CA CYS A 26 2.65 -19.04 18.06
C CYS A 26 3.73 -18.65 17.04
N VAL A 27 3.54 -17.55 16.30
CA VAL A 27 4.56 -17.00 15.39
C VAL A 27 5.85 -16.69 16.17
N GLU A 28 5.75 -15.94 17.27
CA GLU A 28 6.91 -15.58 18.08
C GLU A 28 7.60 -16.83 18.65
N LEU A 29 6.82 -17.77 19.22
CA LEU A 29 7.36 -19.02 19.76
C LEU A 29 8.11 -19.82 18.69
N LEU A 30 7.57 -19.95 17.49
CA LEU A 30 8.21 -20.69 16.39
C LEU A 30 9.54 -20.03 15.98
N LEU A 31 9.57 -18.71 15.86
CA LEU A 31 10.79 -17.96 15.54
C LEU A 31 11.86 -18.09 16.64
N GLN A 32 11.48 -17.99 17.91
CA GLN A 32 12.38 -18.24 19.05
C GLN A 32 12.94 -19.68 19.06
N LYS A 33 12.23 -20.64 18.46
CA LYS A 33 12.70 -22.03 18.31
C LYS A 33 13.48 -22.28 17.01
N GLY A 34 13.78 -21.24 16.24
CA GLY A 34 14.62 -21.33 15.03
C GLY A 34 13.84 -21.61 13.75
N ALA A 35 12.55 -21.25 13.69
CA ALA A 35 11.84 -21.25 12.42
C ALA A 35 12.50 -20.28 11.42
N GLU A 36 12.67 -20.73 10.19
CA GLU A 36 13.23 -19.94 9.10
C GLU A 36 12.23 -18.86 8.66
N VAL A 37 12.45 -17.61 9.09
CA VAL A 37 11.53 -16.48 8.84
C VAL A 37 11.22 -16.24 7.36
N ASN A 38 12.20 -16.49 6.49
CA ASN A 38 12.09 -16.32 5.04
C ASN A 38 11.91 -17.66 4.28
N ALA A 39 11.55 -18.73 4.99
CA ALA A 39 11.26 -20.00 4.33
C ALA A 39 10.12 -19.85 3.33
N LEU A 40 10.24 -20.56 2.22
CA LEU A 40 9.24 -20.60 1.18
C LEU A 40 8.32 -21.80 1.37
N ASP A 41 7.05 -21.58 1.10
CA ASP A 41 6.04 -22.61 0.95
C ASP A 41 6.00 -23.13 -0.51
N GLY A 42 5.07 -24.05 -0.82
CA GLY A 42 4.91 -24.61 -2.18
C GLY A 42 4.44 -23.62 -3.26
N TYR A 43 4.02 -22.41 -2.90
CA TYR A 43 3.67 -21.32 -3.81
C TYR A 43 4.74 -20.22 -3.85
N ASN A 44 5.94 -20.51 -3.33
CA ASN A 44 7.03 -19.55 -3.12
C ASN A 44 6.65 -18.38 -2.19
N ARG A 45 5.65 -18.53 -1.32
CA ARG A 45 5.29 -17.51 -0.34
C ARG A 45 6.10 -17.69 0.93
N THR A 46 6.45 -16.56 1.54
CA THR A 46 6.95 -16.52 2.93
C THR A 46 5.80 -16.36 3.91
N ALA A 47 6.06 -16.62 5.19
CA ALA A 47 5.11 -16.34 6.28
C ALA A 47 4.59 -14.89 6.26
N LEU A 48 5.43 -13.93 5.86
CA LEU A 48 5.07 -12.51 5.78
C LEU A 48 3.96 -12.22 4.75
N HIS A 49 3.85 -13.01 3.67
CA HIS A 49 2.74 -12.86 2.71
C HIS A 49 1.40 -13.16 3.39
N TYR A 50 1.33 -14.22 4.20
CA TYR A 50 0.12 -14.61 4.92
C TYR A 50 -0.21 -13.64 6.05
N ALA A 51 0.80 -13.20 6.81
CA ALA A 51 0.61 -12.21 7.87
C ALA A 51 0.05 -10.89 7.30
N ALA A 52 0.58 -10.43 6.16
CA ALA A 52 0.11 -9.21 5.50
C ALA A 52 -1.37 -9.27 5.09
N GLU A 53 -1.90 -10.47 4.81
CA GLU A 53 -3.33 -10.67 4.54
C GLU A 53 -4.22 -10.64 5.79
N LYS A 54 -3.64 -10.70 7.00
CA LYS A 54 -4.39 -11.05 8.22
C LYS A 54 -4.20 -10.11 9.40
N ASP A 55 -2.97 -9.88 9.83
CA ASP A 55 -2.69 -9.32 11.15
C ASP A 55 -1.40 -8.51 11.20
N GLU A 56 -1.47 -7.30 11.73
CA GLU A 56 -0.35 -6.36 11.86
C GLU A 56 0.70 -6.87 12.86
N THR A 57 0.27 -7.42 13.99
CA THR A 57 1.19 -7.93 15.03
C THR A 57 2.11 -9.01 14.47
N CYS A 58 1.56 -9.95 13.69
CA CYS A 58 2.34 -10.98 13.01
C CYS A 58 3.32 -10.37 12.00
N VAL A 59 2.92 -9.32 11.28
CA VAL A 59 3.80 -8.60 10.34
C VAL A 59 4.98 -7.97 11.09
N GLU A 60 4.71 -7.27 12.19
CA GLU A 60 5.74 -6.62 13.01
C GLU A 60 6.74 -7.64 13.57
N ILE A 61 6.25 -8.71 14.21
CA ILE A 61 7.11 -9.78 14.75
C ILE A 61 7.98 -10.37 13.63
N LEU A 62 7.41 -10.70 12.47
CA LEU A 62 8.20 -11.27 11.37
C LEU A 62 9.29 -10.29 10.89
N LEU A 63 8.98 -9.00 10.78
CA LEU A 63 9.94 -7.97 10.37
C LEU A 63 11.06 -7.78 11.41
N GLU A 64 10.74 -7.81 12.70
CA GLU A 64 11.72 -7.78 13.79
C GLU A 64 12.70 -8.96 13.72
N TYR A 65 12.21 -10.13 13.34
CA TYR A 65 13.03 -11.33 13.13
C TYR A 65 13.71 -11.39 11.74
N GLY A 66 13.66 -10.30 10.96
CA GLY A 66 14.39 -10.17 9.70
C GLY A 66 13.67 -10.75 8.47
N ALA A 67 12.34 -10.81 8.48
CA ALA A 67 11.58 -11.08 7.28
C ALA A 67 11.88 -10.03 6.19
N ASN A 68 12.01 -10.47 4.94
CA ASN A 68 12.19 -9.57 3.81
C ASN A 68 10.83 -8.94 3.41
N PRO A 69 10.60 -7.62 3.61
CA PRO A 69 9.35 -6.96 3.22
C PRO A 69 9.12 -6.93 1.70
N ASN A 70 10.15 -7.21 0.91
CA ASN A 70 10.13 -7.26 -0.55
C ASN A 70 10.28 -8.69 -1.08
N ALA A 71 9.98 -9.71 -0.28
CA ALA A 71 9.92 -11.08 -0.76
C ALA A 71 8.91 -11.19 -1.92
N LEU A 72 9.23 -12.05 -2.89
CA LEU A 72 8.40 -12.27 -4.07
C LEU A 72 7.82 -13.67 -4.01
N ASP A 73 6.51 -13.79 -4.14
CA ASP A 73 5.87 -15.09 -4.30
C ASP A 73 5.98 -15.64 -5.73
N GLY A 74 5.33 -16.78 -5.99
CA GLY A 74 5.31 -17.42 -7.30
C GLY A 74 4.81 -16.54 -8.44
N ASN A 75 4.08 -15.45 -8.14
CA ASN A 75 3.55 -14.48 -9.10
C ASN A 75 4.32 -13.14 -9.08
N LYS A 76 5.44 -13.06 -8.36
CA LYS A 76 6.14 -11.80 -8.05
C LYS A 76 5.28 -10.81 -7.25
N ASP A 77 4.26 -11.30 -6.56
CA ASP A 77 3.50 -10.48 -5.63
C ASP A 77 4.35 -10.31 -4.36
N THR A 78 4.38 -9.09 -3.82
CA THR A 78 5.02 -8.81 -2.53
C THR A 78 4.00 -8.89 -1.39
N PRO A 79 4.42 -9.01 -0.12
CA PRO A 79 3.50 -8.88 1.02
C PRO A 79 2.64 -7.62 0.97
N LEU A 80 3.19 -6.51 0.45
CA LEU A 80 2.45 -5.25 0.31
C LEU A 80 1.30 -5.34 -0.72
N HIS A 81 1.43 -6.15 -1.77
CA HIS A 81 0.31 -6.42 -2.70
C HIS A 81 -0.83 -7.11 -1.94
N TRP A 82 -0.51 -8.11 -1.12
CA TRP A 82 -1.50 -8.86 -0.34
C TRP A 82 -2.22 -8.00 0.71
N ALA A 83 -1.48 -7.18 1.47
CA ALA A 83 -2.08 -6.21 2.40
C ALA A 83 -3.02 -5.24 1.67
N ALA A 84 -2.59 -4.71 0.52
CA ALA A 84 -3.38 -3.79 -0.30
C ALA A 84 -4.67 -4.44 -0.83
N PHE A 85 -4.63 -5.72 -1.21
CA PHE A 85 -5.80 -6.45 -1.71
C PHE A 85 -6.80 -6.83 -0.61
N LYS A 86 -6.34 -7.01 0.63
CA LYS A 86 -7.21 -7.31 1.78
C LYS A 86 -7.75 -6.09 2.51
N ASN A 87 -7.29 -4.90 2.13
CA ASN A 87 -7.60 -3.63 2.81
C ASN A 87 -7.01 -3.55 4.23
N ASN A 88 -5.89 -4.22 4.49
CA ASN A 88 -5.20 -4.15 5.78
C ASN A 88 -4.24 -2.96 5.74
N ALA A 89 -4.78 -1.77 5.99
CA ALA A 89 -4.05 -0.51 5.89
C ALA A 89 -2.90 -0.42 6.91
N GLU A 90 -3.09 -1.04 8.07
CA GLU A 90 -2.14 -1.17 9.18
C GLU A 90 -0.96 -2.05 8.76
N CYS A 91 -1.22 -3.26 8.26
CA CYS A 91 -0.18 -4.13 7.68
C CYS A 91 0.58 -3.43 6.55
N ALA A 92 -0.12 -2.72 5.66
CA ALA A 92 0.50 -1.98 4.57
C ALA A 92 1.44 -0.88 5.10
N ARG A 93 1.02 -0.14 6.14
CA ARG A 93 1.83 0.87 6.82
C ARG A 93 3.08 0.25 7.45
N ALA A 94 2.93 -0.81 8.25
CA ALA A 94 4.04 -1.50 8.90
C ALA A 94 5.08 -1.99 7.89
N LEU A 95 4.63 -2.58 6.77
CA LEU A 95 5.50 -3.01 5.67
C LEU A 95 6.26 -1.84 5.04
N LEU A 96 5.58 -0.72 4.77
CA LEU A 96 6.18 0.47 4.14
C LEU A 96 7.20 1.15 5.06
N GLU A 97 6.91 1.25 6.35
CA GLU A 97 7.82 1.78 7.36
C GLU A 97 9.08 0.92 7.48
N ASN A 98 8.97 -0.39 7.28
CA ASN A 98 10.09 -1.33 7.25
C ASN A 98 10.74 -1.47 5.86
N GLY A 99 10.42 -0.59 4.90
CA GLY A 99 11.12 -0.48 3.63
C GLY A 99 10.58 -1.37 2.51
N ALA A 100 9.31 -1.76 2.57
CA ALA A 100 8.62 -2.30 1.41
C ALA A 100 8.59 -1.28 0.26
N TRP A 101 8.74 -1.75 -0.97
CA TRP A 101 8.68 -0.92 -2.15
C TRP A 101 7.23 -0.59 -2.51
N VAL A 102 6.84 0.67 -2.26
CA VAL A 102 5.49 1.18 -2.54
C VAL A 102 5.04 0.98 -4.01
N ASN A 103 6.00 1.01 -4.94
CA ASN A 103 5.79 0.83 -6.39
C ASN A 103 6.33 -0.52 -6.91
N ALA A 104 6.38 -1.55 -6.06
CA ALA A 104 6.68 -2.91 -6.50
C ALA A 104 5.75 -3.32 -7.66
N ARG A 105 6.24 -4.19 -8.55
CA ARG A 105 5.50 -4.65 -9.73
C ARG A 105 5.43 -6.17 -9.75
N ASP A 106 4.22 -6.71 -9.87
CA ASP A 106 3.96 -8.13 -10.12
C ASP A 106 4.27 -8.52 -11.58
N TYR A 107 4.00 -9.77 -11.98
CA TYR A 107 4.17 -10.21 -13.37
C TYR A 107 3.36 -9.42 -14.40
N ASN A 108 2.22 -8.86 -14.01
CA ASN A 108 1.37 -8.08 -14.89
C ASN A 108 1.75 -6.59 -14.87
N ASN A 109 2.83 -6.20 -14.18
CA ASN A 109 3.19 -4.81 -13.88
C ASN A 109 2.11 -4.05 -13.07
N ASP A 110 1.21 -4.76 -12.40
CA ASP A 110 0.33 -4.14 -11.43
C ASP A 110 1.12 -3.83 -10.15
N THR A 111 0.79 -2.70 -9.52
CA THR A 111 1.38 -2.23 -8.25
C THR A 111 0.44 -2.54 -7.08
N PRO A 112 0.90 -2.45 -5.81
CA PRO A 112 0.01 -2.57 -4.66
C PRO A 112 -1.17 -1.57 -4.72
N LEU A 113 -0.92 -0.34 -5.18
CA LEU A 113 -1.97 0.66 -5.38
C LEU A 113 -2.99 0.22 -6.44
N SER A 114 -2.52 -0.46 -7.49
CA SER A 114 -3.38 -1.04 -8.52
C SER A 114 -4.31 -2.11 -7.95
N TRP A 115 -3.80 -2.99 -7.09
CA TRP A 115 -4.57 -4.03 -6.42
C TRP A 115 -5.62 -3.44 -5.48
N ALA A 116 -5.25 -2.47 -4.64
CA ALA A 116 -6.19 -1.77 -3.76
C ALA A 116 -7.28 -1.03 -4.55
N ALA A 117 -6.90 -0.31 -5.61
CA ALA A 117 -7.84 0.39 -6.50
C ALA A 117 -8.75 -0.57 -7.26
N MET A 118 -8.28 -1.75 -7.64
CA MET A 118 -9.11 -2.77 -8.30
C MET A 118 -10.24 -3.27 -7.38
N LYS A 119 -9.95 -3.35 -6.08
CA LYS A 119 -10.89 -3.85 -5.07
C LYS A 119 -11.75 -2.78 -4.42
N GLY A 120 -11.39 -1.50 -4.57
CA GLY A 120 -12.06 -0.41 -3.87
C GLY A 120 -11.69 -0.32 -2.40
N ASN A 121 -10.48 -0.76 -2.07
CA ASN A 121 -9.91 -0.76 -0.72
C ASN A 121 -9.34 0.64 -0.43
N LEU A 122 -10.23 1.59 -0.10
CA LEU A 122 -9.89 3.01 -0.03
C LEU A 122 -8.91 3.34 1.10
N GLU A 123 -8.93 2.59 2.19
CA GLU A 123 -8.02 2.75 3.32
C GLU A 123 -6.58 2.38 2.91
N SER A 124 -6.39 1.23 2.24
CA SER A 124 -5.11 0.88 1.64
C SER A 124 -4.68 1.87 0.54
N VAL A 125 -5.60 2.37 -0.29
CA VAL A 125 -5.30 3.41 -1.28
C VAL A 125 -4.75 4.66 -0.59
N SER A 126 -5.39 5.11 0.50
CA SER A 126 -4.94 6.27 1.27
C SER A 126 -3.52 6.10 1.79
N VAL A 127 -3.23 4.97 2.44
CA VAL A 127 -1.87 4.68 2.95
C VAL A 127 -0.85 4.62 1.82
N LEU A 128 -1.15 3.94 0.72
CA LEU A 128 -0.21 3.85 -0.41
C LEU A 128 0.08 5.22 -1.03
N LEU A 129 -0.93 6.08 -1.19
CA LEU A 129 -0.76 7.45 -1.67
C LEU A 129 0.08 8.30 -0.71
N ASP A 130 -0.14 8.16 0.59
CA ASP A 130 0.65 8.82 1.63
C ASP A 130 2.13 8.46 1.59
N PHE A 131 2.44 7.25 1.14
CA PHE A 131 3.80 6.75 0.96
C PHE A 131 4.35 6.95 -0.47
N GLY A 132 3.64 7.72 -1.31
CA GLY A 132 4.14 8.15 -2.61
C GLY A 132 3.91 7.14 -3.74
N ALA A 133 2.87 6.31 -3.64
CA ALA A 133 2.49 5.40 -4.72
C ALA A 133 2.21 6.14 -6.04
N GLU A 134 2.72 5.60 -7.14
CA GLU A 134 2.54 6.16 -8.47
C GLU A 134 1.16 5.79 -9.05
N VAL A 135 0.37 6.80 -9.39
CA VAL A 135 -1.04 6.63 -9.80
C VAL A 135 -1.22 6.37 -11.30
N ARG A 136 -0.19 6.60 -12.11
CA ARG A 136 -0.22 6.53 -13.58
C ARG A 136 0.58 5.35 -14.17
N VAL A 137 1.13 4.48 -13.32
CA VAL A 137 1.80 3.27 -13.80
C VAL A 137 0.81 2.42 -14.56
N VAL A 138 1.17 2.01 -15.77
CA VAL A 138 0.33 1.12 -16.58
C VAL A 138 0.83 -0.31 -16.46
N ASN A 139 -0.12 -1.22 -16.25
CA ASN A 139 0.13 -2.65 -16.28
C ASN A 139 0.18 -3.15 -17.75
N LEU A 140 0.43 -4.44 -17.97
CA LEU A 140 0.51 -5.02 -19.33
C LEU A 140 -0.81 -4.94 -20.12
N LYS A 141 -1.94 -4.66 -19.45
CA LYS A 141 -3.26 -4.48 -20.05
C LYS A 141 -3.59 -2.99 -20.31
N GLY A 142 -2.64 -2.08 -20.08
CA GLY A 142 -2.82 -0.63 -20.24
C GLY A 142 -3.67 0.02 -19.14
N GLN A 143 -3.94 -0.68 -18.04
CA GLN A 143 -4.71 -0.18 -16.91
C GLN A 143 -3.78 0.49 -15.90
N SER A 144 -4.22 1.60 -15.32
CA SER A 144 -3.47 2.29 -14.25
C SER A 144 -4.29 2.39 -12.97
N PRO A 145 -3.65 2.60 -11.79
CA PRO A 145 -4.39 2.73 -10.54
C PRO A 145 -5.46 3.83 -10.57
N ILE A 146 -5.16 5.00 -11.15
CA ILE A 146 -6.14 6.08 -11.31
C ILE A 146 -7.33 5.65 -12.19
N SER A 147 -7.05 4.87 -13.22
CA SER A 147 -8.05 4.32 -14.15
C SER A 147 -9.01 3.38 -13.42
N ARG A 148 -8.47 2.52 -12.55
CA ARG A 148 -9.27 1.65 -11.68
C ARG A 148 -10.11 2.44 -10.67
N LEU A 149 -9.55 3.46 -10.01
CA LEU A 149 -10.30 4.32 -9.08
C LEU A 149 -11.47 5.04 -9.79
N VAL A 150 -11.22 5.58 -10.99
CA VAL A 150 -12.26 6.19 -11.83
C VAL A 150 -13.34 5.18 -12.18
N ALA A 151 -12.96 3.95 -12.56
CA ALA A 151 -13.91 2.89 -12.86
C ALA A 151 -14.78 2.50 -11.65
N LEU A 152 -14.27 2.64 -10.41
CA LEU A 152 -15.10 2.43 -9.22
C LEU A 152 -16.20 3.49 -9.09
N LEU A 153 -15.88 4.77 -9.33
CA LEU A 153 -16.88 5.85 -9.29
C LEU A 153 -17.97 5.66 -10.34
N VAL A 154 -17.62 5.23 -11.55
CA VAL A 154 -18.59 4.93 -12.62
C VAL A 154 -19.53 3.79 -12.23
N ARG A 155 -19.06 2.82 -11.44
CA ARG A 155 -19.86 1.67 -10.98
C ARG A 155 -20.78 2.00 -9.80
N GLY A 156 -20.60 3.16 -9.17
CA GLY A 156 -21.31 3.58 -7.95
C GLY A 156 -20.76 2.90 -6.71
N LEU A 157 -20.29 3.68 -5.73
CA LEU A 157 -19.72 3.16 -4.47
C LEU A 157 -20.59 3.43 -3.24
N GLY A 158 -21.75 4.06 -3.41
CA GLY A 158 -22.48 4.66 -2.29
C GLY A 158 -21.83 5.99 -1.89
N THR A 159 -22.62 6.92 -1.40
CA THR A 159 -22.25 8.35 -1.30
C THR A 159 -20.99 8.60 -0.48
N GLU A 160 -20.85 7.95 0.69
CA GLU A 160 -19.70 8.16 1.59
C GLU A 160 -18.37 7.66 1.00
N ARG A 161 -18.41 6.54 0.29
CA ARG A 161 -17.23 5.96 -0.39
C ARG A 161 -16.91 6.72 -1.67
N GLU A 162 -17.92 7.29 -2.33
CA GLU A 162 -17.71 8.19 -3.46
C GLU A 162 -16.93 9.43 -3.02
N ASP A 163 -17.35 10.11 -1.95
CA ASP A 163 -16.65 11.30 -1.43
C ASP A 163 -15.21 10.98 -1.03
N SER A 164 -15.00 9.84 -0.36
CA SER A 164 -13.66 9.36 0.01
C SER A 164 -12.81 9.04 -1.23
N CYS A 165 -13.40 8.40 -2.25
CA CYS A 165 -12.71 8.11 -3.50
C CYS A 165 -12.41 9.40 -4.29
N PHE A 166 -13.31 10.39 -4.27
CA PHE A 166 -13.08 11.72 -4.84
C PHE A 166 -11.94 12.45 -4.15
N GLU A 167 -11.85 12.37 -2.82
CA GLU A 167 -10.75 12.92 -2.02
C GLU A 167 -9.42 12.27 -2.40
N LEU A 168 -9.40 10.94 -2.50
CA LEU A 168 -8.20 10.17 -2.88
C LEU A 168 -7.80 10.44 -4.32
N LEU A 169 -8.76 10.56 -5.24
CA LEU A 169 -8.50 11.03 -6.60
C LEU A 169 -7.95 12.43 -6.58
N HIS A 170 -8.50 13.36 -5.79
CA HIS A 170 -7.95 14.71 -5.66
C HIS A 170 -6.52 14.69 -5.09
N ARG A 171 -6.19 13.82 -4.12
CA ARG A 171 -4.81 13.65 -3.63
C ARG A 171 -3.88 13.09 -4.71
N ALA A 172 -4.32 12.06 -5.42
CA ALA A 172 -3.62 11.49 -6.58
C ALA A 172 -3.45 12.50 -7.73
N VAL A 173 -4.40 13.43 -7.87
CA VAL A 173 -4.52 14.39 -8.97
C VAL A 173 -3.99 15.78 -8.62
N GLY A 174 -3.79 16.12 -7.34
CA GLY A 174 -3.09 17.34 -6.89
C GLY A 174 -1.64 17.43 -7.38
N HIS A 175 -1.19 16.43 -8.14
CA HIS A 175 0.03 16.35 -8.93
C HIS A 175 -0.14 16.79 -10.39
N LEU A 176 -1.32 17.24 -10.79
CA LEU A 176 -1.67 17.58 -12.17
C LEU A 176 -2.11 19.03 -12.25
N GLU A 177 -1.40 19.82 -13.06
CA GLU A 177 -2.12 20.81 -13.85
C GLU A 177 -3.13 20.01 -14.71
N LEU A 178 -4.36 19.86 -14.22
CA LEU A 178 -5.47 19.43 -15.07
C LEU A 178 -5.79 20.59 -16.00
N ARG A 179 -4.95 20.75 -17.02
CA ARG A 179 -5.28 21.65 -18.12
C ARG A 179 -6.52 21.08 -18.80
N ARG A 180 -7.48 21.95 -19.09
CA ARG A 180 -8.66 21.71 -19.95
C ARG A 180 -8.32 21.03 -21.30
N ASN A 181 -7.03 20.87 -21.63
CA ASN A 181 -6.50 20.62 -22.97
C ASN A 181 -5.48 19.45 -23.02
N GLY A 182 -5.27 18.68 -21.95
CA GLY A 182 -4.45 17.44 -22.00
C GLY A 182 -3.84 17.12 -20.64
N SER A 183 -4.01 15.95 -20.01
CA SER A 183 -4.49 14.66 -20.47
C SER A 183 -5.17 13.97 -19.27
N MET A 184 -6.48 14.20 -19.12
CA MET A 184 -7.30 13.40 -18.22
C MET A 184 -7.26 11.94 -18.70
N PRO A 185 -7.17 10.91 -17.83
CA PRO A 185 -7.25 9.52 -18.29
C PRO A 185 -8.47 9.36 -19.20
N TRP A 186 -8.29 8.73 -20.37
CA TRP A 186 -9.35 8.64 -21.40
C TRP A 186 -10.67 8.07 -20.83
N GLU A 187 -10.56 7.27 -19.77
CA GLU A 187 -11.67 6.71 -18.99
C GLU A 187 -12.55 7.78 -18.32
N VAL A 188 -11.96 8.85 -17.78
CA VAL A 188 -12.69 9.98 -17.18
C VAL A 188 -13.32 10.85 -18.28
N ALA A 189 -12.67 10.98 -19.44
CA ALA A 189 -13.16 11.80 -20.54
C ALA A 189 -14.48 11.28 -21.14
N ARG A 190 -14.83 10.00 -20.91
CA ARG A 190 -16.09 9.39 -21.37
C ARG A 190 -17.29 9.69 -20.48
N ASP A 191 -17.08 10.05 -19.22
CA ASP A 191 -18.14 10.40 -18.28
C ASP A 191 -18.12 11.91 -18.03
N GLN A 192 -19.05 12.62 -18.69
CA GLN A 192 -19.10 14.07 -18.68
C GLN A 192 -19.43 14.64 -17.29
N GLN A 193 -20.24 13.94 -16.48
CA GLN A 193 -20.56 14.35 -15.10
C GLN A 193 -19.36 14.13 -14.18
N LEU A 194 -18.71 12.98 -14.28
CA LEU A 194 -17.49 12.68 -13.50
C LEU A 194 -16.36 13.64 -13.88
N CYS A 195 -16.18 13.91 -15.18
CA CYS A 195 -15.24 14.88 -15.68
C CYS A 195 -15.53 16.29 -15.15
N GLN A 196 -16.80 16.72 -15.10
CA GLN A 196 -17.19 18.00 -14.49
C GLN A 196 -16.89 18.04 -12.99
N LYS A 197 -17.27 17.01 -12.23
CA LYS A 197 -16.99 16.91 -10.79
C LYS A 197 -15.48 16.94 -10.51
N LEU A 198 -14.69 16.16 -11.24
CA LEU A 198 -13.23 16.15 -11.10
C LEU A 198 -12.61 17.48 -11.54
N THR A 199 -13.11 18.11 -12.61
CA THR A 199 -12.64 19.44 -13.03
C THR A 199 -12.93 20.48 -11.95
N LEU A 200 -14.11 20.43 -11.32
CA LEU A 200 -14.48 21.34 -10.23
C LEU A 200 -13.58 21.10 -9.00
N LEU A 201 -13.41 19.85 -8.58
CA LEU A 201 -12.55 19.47 -7.46
C LEU A 201 -11.10 19.89 -7.68
N CYS A 202 -10.57 19.74 -8.89
CA CYS A 202 -9.18 20.06 -9.19
C CYS A 202 -8.96 21.52 -9.59
N SER A 203 -10.04 22.28 -9.79
CA SER A 203 -10.01 23.75 -9.89
C SER A 203 -9.91 24.42 -8.52
N ALA A 204 -10.19 23.69 -7.44
CA ALA A 204 -9.81 24.10 -6.09
C ALA A 204 -8.30 23.84 -5.93
N PRO A 205 -7.46 24.86 -5.75
CA PRO A 205 -6.04 24.64 -5.54
C PRO A 205 -5.86 23.79 -4.28
N GLY A 206 -5.12 22.68 -4.39
CA GLY A 206 -4.63 21.97 -3.22
C GLY A 206 -3.97 22.98 -2.29
N THR A 207 -4.30 22.94 -0.99
CA THR A 207 -3.74 23.93 -0.07
C THR A 207 -2.21 23.83 -0.11
N LEU A 208 -1.53 24.97 0.05
CA LEU A 208 -0.06 25.00 0.10
C LEU A 208 0.48 23.96 1.09
N GLN A 209 -0.28 23.67 2.14
CA GLN A 209 0.00 22.67 3.15
C GLN A 209 0.10 21.25 2.58
N THR A 210 -0.88 20.80 1.80
CA THR A 210 -0.87 19.45 1.19
C THR A 210 0.22 19.31 0.12
N LEU A 211 0.41 20.35 -0.69
CA LEU A 211 1.48 20.37 -1.70
C LEU A 211 2.87 20.34 -1.06
N SER A 212 3.07 21.07 0.04
CA SER A 212 4.34 21.11 0.77
C SER A 212 4.64 19.78 1.45
N ARG A 213 3.65 19.15 2.10
CA ARG A 213 3.82 17.81 2.70
C ARG A 213 4.27 16.80 1.67
N TYR A 214 3.58 16.74 0.53
CA TYR A 214 3.94 15.81 -0.53
C TYR A 214 5.37 16.04 -1.05
N ALA A 215 5.71 17.29 -1.35
CA ALA A 215 7.04 17.64 -1.84
C ALA A 215 8.13 17.17 -0.85
N VAL A 216 7.96 17.46 0.44
CA VAL A 216 8.91 17.05 1.49
C VAL A 216 9.01 15.53 1.59
N ARG A 217 7.89 14.80 1.63
CA ARG A 217 7.87 13.33 1.74
C ARG A 217 8.53 12.66 0.54
N ARG A 218 8.28 13.17 -0.67
CA ARG A 218 8.87 12.66 -1.91
C ARG A 218 10.37 12.95 -1.99
N SER A 219 10.81 14.14 -1.57
CA SER A 219 12.22 14.54 -1.63
C SER A 219 13.09 13.75 -0.66
N LEU A 220 12.59 13.47 0.54
CA LEU A 220 13.36 12.80 1.59
C LEU A 220 13.33 11.26 1.47
N GLY A 221 12.30 10.71 0.83
CA GLY A 221 12.08 9.27 0.72
C GLY A 221 11.57 8.68 2.03
N VAL A 222 10.67 7.69 1.92
CA VAL A 222 9.94 7.10 3.08
C VAL A 222 10.87 6.64 4.20
N ARG A 223 11.96 5.94 3.85
CA ARG A 223 12.86 5.31 4.83
C ARG A 223 13.58 6.31 5.74
N PHE A 224 13.90 7.50 5.24
CA PHE A 224 14.64 8.52 6.02
C PHE A 224 13.74 9.64 6.51
N LEU A 225 12.45 9.60 6.17
CA LEU A 225 11.52 10.67 6.46
C LEU A 225 11.42 10.99 7.97
N PRO A 226 11.27 10.01 8.89
CA PRO A 226 11.17 10.30 10.32
C PRO A 226 12.39 11.04 10.86
N ASP A 227 13.59 10.58 10.53
CA ASP A 227 14.83 11.16 11.04
C ASP A 227 15.15 12.50 10.37
N ALA A 228 14.89 12.62 9.06
CA ALA A 228 15.06 13.86 8.34
C ALA A 228 14.09 14.95 8.86
N VAL A 229 12.83 14.61 9.11
CA VAL A 229 11.83 15.56 9.62
C VAL A 229 12.14 15.98 11.06
N LYS A 230 12.66 15.08 11.90
CA LYS A 230 13.14 15.45 13.25
C LYS A 230 14.21 16.55 13.20
N GLN A 231 15.12 16.48 12.22
CA GLN A 231 16.21 17.45 12.05
C GLN A 231 15.77 18.79 11.44
N LEU A 232 14.58 18.86 10.83
CA LEU A 232 14.08 20.12 10.28
C LEU A 232 13.78 21.14 11.40
N PRO A 233 14.10 22.43 11.20
CA PRO A 233 13.75 23.51 12.14
C PRO A 233 12.28 23.90 12.00
N LEU A 234 11.37 22.93 12.14
CA LEU A 234 9.92 23.10 12.03
C LEU A 234 9.23 22.91 13.39
N PRO A 235 8.08 23.57 13.64
CA PRO A 235 7.21 23.30 14.79
C PRO A 235 6.79 21.83 14.88
N PRO A 236 6.53 21.29 16.10
CA PRO A 236 6.08 19.90 16.29
C PRO A 236 4.85 19.56 15.46
N SER A 237 3.83 20.42 15.46
CA SER A 237 2.60 20.23 14.68
C SER A 237 2.84 20.08 13.17
N LEU A 238 3.85 20.75 12.62
CA LEU A 238 4.24 20.59 11.21
C LEU A 238 5.05 19.32 10.97
N LYS A 239 5.85 18.89 11.95
CA LYS A 239 6.55 17.60 11.88
C LYS A 239 5.55 16.45 11.91
N ASP A 240 4.59 16.49 12.83
CA ASP A 240 3.52 15.50 12.95
C ASP A 240 2.67 15.47 11.67
N TYR A 241 2.31 16.66 11.16
CA TYR A 241 1.66 16.81 9.86
C TYR A 241 2.47 16.19 8.71
N ILE A 242 3.80 16.35 8.66
CA ILE A 242 4.64 15.74 7.61
C ILE A 242 4.74 14.21 7.79
N LEU A 243 4.81 13.74 9.03
CA LEU A 243 4.97 12.33 9.39
C LEU A 243 3.66 11.55 9.35
N LEU A 244 2.52 12.22 9.28
CA LEU A 244 1.19 11.63 9.45
C LEU A 244 0.98 11.04 10.85
N LEU A 245 1.63 11.64 11.83
CA LEU A 245 1.35 11.40 13.23
C LEU A 245 0.14 12.27 13.58
N SER A 246 -0.92 11.65 14.08
CA SER A 246 -2.17 12.30 14.50
C SER A 246 -1.97 13.12 15.76
#